data_AF-A0A2R8BE72-F1
#
_entry.id   AF-A0A2R8BE72-F1
#
_cell.length_a   1.000
_cell.length_b   1.000
_cell.length_c   1.000
_cell.angle_alpha   90.00
_cell.angle_beta   90.00
_cell.angle_gamma   90.00
#
_symmetry.space_group_name_H-M   'P 1'
#
loop_
_entity.id
_entity.type
_entity.pdbx_description
1 polymer ?
#
loop_
_entity_poly.entity_id
_entity_poly.type
_entity_poly.pdbx_seq_one_letter_code
_entity_poly.pdbx_strand_id
1 'polypeptide(L)'
;MADGFWTIATDLSVARRAGKIALIVGTVLMAINHGDHILKGDMDLRAILKCLATYLVPYCVSTYSSVMAVRDRTQTLEPDA
;
A
#
# COMPACT_ATOMS: atom_id res chain seq x y z
N MET A 1 22.56 7.34 2.25
CA MET A 1 21.50 8.07 3.01
C MET A 1 20.08 7.68 2.58
N ALA A 2 19.89 6.95 1.47
CA ALA A 2 18.59 6.38 1.07
C ALA A 2 18.41 4.92 1.53
N ASP A 3 19.36 4.41 2.31
CA ASP A 3 19.71 3.00 2.25
C ASP A 3 18.84 2.17 3.21
N GLY A 4 18.32 2.78 4.28
CA GLY A 4 17.40 2.13 5.23
C GLY A 4 15.94 2.08 4.76
N PHE A 5 15.43 3.15 4.11
CA PHE A 5 14.03 3.21 3.72
C PHE A 5 13.68 2.13 2.70
N TRP A 6 14.45 2.08 1.60
CA TRP A 6 14.20 1.13 0.52
C TRP A 6 14.41 -0.31 0.99
N THR A 7 15.43 -0.57 1.80
CA THR A 7 15.68 -1.89 2.39
C THR A 7 14.49 -2.40 3.19
N ILE A 8 13.89 -1.56 4.05
CA ILE A 8 12.70 -1.93 4.82
C ILE A 8 11.46 -2.01 3.92
N ALA A 9 11.32 -1.11 2.95
CA ALA A 9 10.18 -1.08 2.04
C ALA A 9 10.12 -2.32 1.12
N THR A 10 11.28 -2.83 0.70
CA THR A 10 11.41 -4.04 -0.12
C THR A 10 11.54 -5.32 0.72
N ASP A 11 11.51 -5.22 2.04
CA ASP A 11 11.50 -6.38 2.91
C ASP A 11 10.26 -7.25 2.63
N LEU A 12 10.47 -8.56 2.53
CA LEU A 12 9.41 -9.49 2.14
C LEU A 12 8.25 -9.48 3.14
N SER A 13 8.51 -9.27 4.43
CA SER A 13 7.46 -9.21 5.45
C SER A 13 6.59 -7.95 5.27
N VAL A 14 7.22 -6.82 4.97
CA VAL A 14 6.55 -5.54 4.70
C VAL A 14 5.74 -5.62 3.41
N ALA A 15 6.35 -6.09 2.33
CA ALA A 15 5.69 -6.23 1.03
C ALA A 15 4.49 -7.20 1.08
N ARG A 16 4.61 -8.35 1.77
CA ARG A 16 3.49 -9.30 1.94
C ARG A 16 2.35 -8.69 2.76
N ARG A 17 2.66 -7.99 3.84
CA ARG A 17 1.63 -7.33 4.68
C ARG A 17 0.92 -6.23 3.90
N ALA A 18 1.68 -5.35 3.24
CA ALA A 18 1.14 -4.28 2.41
C ALA A 18 0.31 -4.82 1.24
N GLY A 19 0.77 -5.88 0.58
CA GLY A 19 0.03 -6.58 -0.47
C GLY A 19 -1.29 -7.15 0.03
N LYS A 20 -1.31 -7.81 1.19
CA LYS A 20 -2.55 -8.32 1.79
C LYS A 20 -3.55 -7.21 2.10
N ILE A 21 -3.07 -6.10 2.68
CA ILE A 21 -3.91 -4.93 2.98
C ILE A 21 -4.46 -4.33 1.68
N ALA A 22 -3.61 -4.13 0.68
CA ALA A 22 -4.00 -3.62 -0.62
C ALA A 22 -5.05 -4.49 -1.31
N LEU A 23 -4.91 -5.82 -1.25
CA LEU A 23 -5.91 -6.73 -1.83
C LEU A 23 -7.26 -6.64 -1.11
N ILE A 24 -7.28 -6.67 0.22
CA ILE A 24 -8.53 -6.65 0.98
C ILE A 24 -9.21 -5.28 0.87
N VAL A 25 -8.50 -4.22 1.27
CA VAL A 25 -9.04 -2.86 1.29
C VAL A 25 -9.31 -2.38 -0.13
N GLY A 26 -8.39 -2.65 -1.06
CA GLY A 26 -8.54 -2.25 -2.46
C GLY A 26 -9.71 -2.92 -3.16
N THR A 27 -10.01 -4.20 -2.86
CA THR A 27 -11.19 -4.87 -3.42
C THR A 27 -12.48 -4.27 -2.87
N VAL A 28 -12.54 -3.96 -1.58
CA VAL A 28 -13.70 -3.26 -0.99
C VAL A 28 -13.88 -1.88 -1.63
N LEU A 29 -12.80 -1.10 -1.73
CA LEU A 29 -12.84 0.24 -2.36
C LEU A 29 -13.21 0.17 -3.84
N MET A 30 -12.68 -0.79 -4.59
CA MET A 30 -13.02 -0.97 -6.00
C MET A 30 -14.50 -1.31 -6.16
N ALA A 31 -15.04 -2.23 -5.33
CA ALA A 31 -16.44 -2.62 -5.39
C ALA A 31 -17.39 -1.43 -5.13
N ILE A 32 -17.12 -0.63 -4.10
CA ILE A 32 -18.00 0.51 -3.76
C ILE A 32 -17.84 1.70 -4.73
N ASN A 33 -16.66 1.93 -5.30
CA ASN A 33 -16.40 3.10 -6.16
C ASN A 33 -16.61 2.83 -7.65
N HIS A 34 -16.43 1.59 -8.09
CA HIS A 34 -16.39 1.23 -9.50
C HIS A 34 -17.25 0.02 -9.86
N GLY A 35 -17.92 -0.62 -8.87
CA GLY A 35 -18.80 -1.76 -9.12
C GLY A 35 -19.86 -1.49 -10.17
N ASP A 36 -20.55 -0.36 -10.09
CA ASP A 36 -21.59 0.00 -11.07
C ASP A 36 -21.05 0.17 -12.49
N HIS A 37 -19.88 0.78 -12.66
CA HIS A 37 -19.26 0.95 -13.97
C HIS A 37 -18.76 -0.38 -14.54
N ILE A 38 -18.23 -1.27 -13.69
CA ILE A 38 -17.83 -2.62 -14.07
C ILE A 38 -19.06 -3.42 -14.54
N LEU A 39 -20.18 -3.37 -13.80
CA LEU A 39 -21.41 -4.07 -14.16
C LEU A 39 -22.05 -3.53 -15.45
N LYS A 40 -21.94 -2.22 -15.70
CA LYS A 40 -22.44 -1.58 -16.91
C LYS A 40 -21.51 -1.75 -18.13
N GLY A 41 -20.30 -2.29 -17.93
CA GLY A 41 -19.29 -2.42 -18.99
C GLY A 41 -18.67 -1.11 -19.45
N ASP A 42 -18.83 -0.03 -18.68
CA ASP A 42 -18.37 1.32 -19.02
C ASP A 42 -16.97 1.56 -18.42
N MET A 43 -15.95 0.95 -19.04
CA MET A 43 -14.56 1.04 -18.60
C MET A 43 -13.69 1.71 -19.65
N ASP A 44 -13.53 3.03 -19.52
CA ASP A 44 -12.49 3.79 -20.22
C ASP A 44 -11.15 3.74 -19.44
N LEU A 45 -10.05 4.14 -20.08
CA LEU A 45 -8.71 4.17 -19.51
C LEU A 45 -8.66 4.93 -18.17
N ARG A 46 -9.42 6.02 -18.02
CA ARG A 46 -9.52 6.76 -16.75
C ARG A 46 -10.15 5.93 -15.63
N ALA A 47 -11.15 5.11 -15.94
CA ALA A 47 -11.78 4.23 -14.95
C ALA A 47 -10.81 3.12 -14.53
N ILE A 48 -10.06 2.55 -15.47
CA ILE A 48 -9.02 1.56 -15.18
C ILE A 48 -7.95 2.14 -14.26
N LEU A 49 -7.45 3.35 -14.54
CA LEU A 49 -6.45 4.00 -13.68
C LEU A 49 -6.97 4.25 -12.26
N LYS A 50 -8.25 4.60 -12.10
CA LYS A 50 -8.87 4.75 -10.78
C LYS A 50 -9.00 3.40 -10.06
N CYS A 51 -9.39 2.33 -10.75
CA CYS A 51 -9.38 0.97 -10.20
C CYS A 51 -7.97 0.53 -9.79
N LEU A 52 -6.93 0.85 -10.54
CA LEU A 52 -5.55 0.54 -10.12
C LEU A 52 -5.16 1.33 -8.87
N ALA A 53 -5.56 2.60 -8.80
CA ALA A 53 -5.30 3.45 -7.63
C ALA A 53 -5.96 2.91 -6.35
N THR A 54 -7.12 2.25 -6.44
CA THR A 54 -7.77 1.65 -5.25
C THR A 54 -6.94 0.54 -4.60
N TYR A 55 -6.03 -0.10 -5.35
CA TYR A 55 -5.08 -1.06 -4.79
C TYR A 55 -3.73 -0.42 -4.45
N LEU A 56 -3.26 0.50 -5.29
CA LEU A 56 -1.94 1.13 -5.12
C LEU A 56 -1.87 2.00 -3.86
N VAL A 57 -2.91 2.80 -3.60
CA VAL A 57 -2.96 3.69 -2.43
C VAL A 57 -2.83 2.92 -1.10
N PRO A 58 -3.64 1.88 -0.81
CA PRO A 58 -3.51 1.12 0.43
C PRO A 58 -2.19 0.35 0.52
N TYR A 59 -1.59 -0.08 -0.60
CA TYR A 59 -0.24 -0.64 -0.60
C TYR A 59 0.79 0.39 -0.12
N CYS A 60 0.84 1.56 -0.77
CA CYS A 60 1.80 2.62 -0.47
C CYS A 60 1.69 3.10 0.99
N VAL A 61 0.46 3.33 1.46
CA VAL A 61 0.22 3.77 2.85
C VAL A 61 0.66 2.70 3.85
N SER A 62 0.36 1.42 3.59
CA SER A 62 0.79 0.32 4.45
C SER A 62 2.31 0.15 4.48
N THR A 63 2.98 0.26 3.33
CA THR A 63 4.45 0.17 3.24
C THR A 63 5.10 1.34 3.96
N TYR A 64 4.67 2.58 3.70
CA TYR A 64 5.21 3.77 4.35
C TYR A 64 5.08 3.70 5.88
N SER A 65 3.90 3.31 6.37
CA SER A 65 3.64 3.16 7.81
C SER A 65 4.52 2.09 8.44
N SER A 66 4.74 0.97 7.73
CA SER A 66 5.62 -0.11 8.19
C SER A 66 7.08 0.34 8.27
N VAL A 67 7.56 1.07 7.25
CA VAL A 67 8.93 1.60 7.25
C VAL A 67 9.15 2.57 8.39
N MET A 68 8.22 3.50 8.62
CA MET A 68 8.32 4.43 9.75
C MET A 68 8.32 3.70 11.09
N ALA A 69 7.42 2.73 11.29
CA ALA A 69 7.33 1.97 12.53
C ALA A 69 8.60 1.14 12.82
N VAL A 70 9.22 0.55 11.79
CA VAL A 70 10.48 -0.17 11.94
C VAL A 70 11.61 0.78 12.31
N ARG A 71 11.72 1.94 11.65
CA ARG A 71 12.75 2.93 11.94
C ARG A 71 12.62 3.53 13.34
N ASP A 72 11.40 3.86 13.74
CA ASP A 72 11.10 4.38 15.09
C ASP A 72 11.49 3.35 16.16
N ARG A 73 11.12 2.07 15.95
CA ARG A 73 11.55 0.98 16.83
C ARG A 73 13.07 0.85 16.92
N THR A 74 13.79 0.93 15.81
CA THR A 74 15.26 0.87 15.82
C THR A 74 15.86 2.02 16.62
N GLN A 75 15.34 3.26 16.47
CA GLN A 75 15.80 4.41 17.25
C GLN A 75 15.53 4.26 18.76
N THR A 76 14.40 3.67 19.17
CA THR A 76 14.13 3.42 20.60
C THR A 76 15.03 2.35 21.23
N LEU A 77 15.68 1.50 20.42
CA LEU A 77 16.59 0.45 20.90
C LEU A 77 18.06 0.92 20.95
N GLU A 78 18.37 2.06 20.35
CA GLU A 78 19.67 2.75 20.47
C GLU A 78 19.49 4.18 21.08
N PRO A 79 19.04 4.33 22.34
CA PRO A 79 18.85 5.65 22.93
C PRO A 79 20.15 6.44 23.18
N ASP A 80 21.31 5.78 23.25
CA ASP A 80 22.57 6.36 23.75
C ASP A 80 23.80 5.98 22.88
N ALA A 81 23.93 6.60 21.70
CA ALA A 81 25.19 6.66 20.93
C ALA A 81 25.68 8.10 20.81
#